data_AF-L7U334-F1
#
_entry.id   AF-L7U334-F1
#
_cell.length_a   1.000
_cell.length_b   1.000
_cell.length_c   1.000
_cell.angle_alpha   90.00
_cell.angle_beta   90.00
_cell.angle_gamma   90.00
#
_symmetry.space_group_name_H-M   'P 1'
#
loop_
_entity.id
_entity.type
_entity.pdbx_description
1 polymer ?
#
loop_
_entity_poly.entity_id
_entity_poly.type
_entity_poly.pdbx_seq_one_letter_code
_entity_poly.pdbx_strand_id
1 'polypeptide(L)'
;MSALSRLLSSSLCFSLLLACGPVPEDTAAAMESQTASMEGDDSHSQGTQLHGTLVEATRFADAAVMYDGNRRAAKLLLHRGTLEADMTLQVMGTTPSLVACLQPTSGPDRACGFTVAGQGVCTPGAQVNLSSGTCSGTTGSCSGKPILRVCADEKPCEHQGPGYLGHGVPTPGSPLECTILCPKVTFTCPASGIYTVLDAPMASTQNNWSAPVRTLVAPYFPAKAKRLRGAQLIGARMGARRQSELYFNTTLEIVDARNADTVTIPESPGIWDDSGETYLYRVKVRPPPTTGAPSVDLCTTGVDPNVGWGWAAPLSGTFSSAGNRTETTEHFTFACDPGVLAKCYRWGYKPWLDGLVSGSVTMAHWACTRMARADYCGNGTSFTQDGTKIRPWDSMNPSIIPAPQSPPPADMTFEAGWRPEGPACLSHWRWQHLEAPCVQLNEPKYDQNGHITNDCRLYPTMPRCSQICDSAQEAKQHYQSIVFNESKSNQLPQP
;
A
#
# COMPACT_ATOMS: atom_id res chain seq x y z
N MET A 1 49.26 -41.99 -33.70
CA MET A 1 50.37 -41.19 -33.12
C MET A 1 50.40 -39.85 -33.82
N SER A 2 50.57 -38.77 -33.04
CA SER A 2 50.79 -37.37 -33.46
C SER A 2 49.57 -36.64 -34.04
N ALA A 3 49.31 -35.35 -33.84
CA ALA A 3 49.55 -34.33 -32.82
C ALA A 3 49.06 -32.99 -33.42
N LEU A 4 48.37 -32.19 -32.60
CA LEU A 4 48.43 -30.72 -32.54
C LEU A 4 48.11 -29.80 -33.76
N SER A 5 47.01 -29.06 -33.55
CA SER A 5 46.89 -27.58 -33.51
C SER A 5 46.89 -26.71 -34.79
N ARG A 6 45.76 -25.98 -34.89
CA ARG A 6 45.60 -24.50 -34.89
C ARG A 6 45.41 -23.75 -36.23
N LEU A 7 44.49 -22.77 -36.10
CA LEU A 7 44.30 -21.50 -36.82
C LEU A 7 43.37 -21.51 -38.03
N LEU A 8 42.24 -20.81 -37.88
CA LEU A 8 41.53 -20.16 -38.99
C LEU A 8 41.22 -18.71 -38.59
N SER A 9 41.70 -17.81 -39.44
CA SER A 9 41.56 -16.36 -39.40
C SER A 9 40.53 -15.92 -40.43
N SER A 10 39.66 -15.01 -40.00
CA SER A 10 39.14 -13.82 -40.68
C SER A 10 38.76 -13.85 -42.18
N SER A 11 37.53 -13.38 -42.41
CA SER A 11 37.03 -12.61 -43.56
C SER A 11 36.12 -13.37 -44.52
N LEU A 12 34.81 -13.13 -44.42
CA LEU A 12 34.01 -12.67 -45.56
C LEU A 12 32.67 -12.12 -45.06
N CYS A 13 32.57 -10.80 -45.14
CA CYS A 13 31.36 -10.01 -45.04
C CYS A 13 30.63 -10.11 -46.38
N PHE A 14 29.32 -10.38 -46.41
CA PHE A 14 28.33 -9.60 -47.17
C PHE A 14 26.90 -10.17 -47.02
N SER A 15 25.98 -9.26 -46.69
CA SER A 15 24.53 -9.24 -47.01
C SER A 15 23.60 -10.30 -46.41
N LEU A 16 22.87 -9.90 -45.36
CA LEU A 16 21.45 -10.21 -45.18
C LEU A 16 20.76 -9.01 -44.54
N LEU A 17 20.15 -8.18 -45.39
CA LEU A 17 19.23 -7.11 -45.03
C LEU A 17 17.82 -7.70 -44.84
N LEU A 18 17.23 -7.34 -43.70
CA LEU A 18 15.81 -7.03 -43.49
C LEU A 18 14.75 -8.09 -43.83
N ALA A 19 14.30 -8.78 -42.79
CA ALA A 19 12.88 -9.11 -42.61
C ALA A 19 12.49 -8.86 -41.15
N CYS A 20 12.39 -7.59 -40.76
CA CYS A 20 11.59 -7.22 -39.58
C CYS A 20 10.13 -7.26 -40.03
N GLY A 21 9.43 -8.37 -39.74
CA GLY A 21 7.98 -8.34 -39.64
C GLY A 21 7.57 -7.50 -38.42
N PRO A 22 6.42 -6.81 -38.44
CA PRO A 22 5.96 -6.07 -37.28
C PRO A 22 5.76 -7.04 -36.11
N VAL A 23 6.36 -6.70 -34.98
CA VAL A 23 6.09 -7.33 -33.68
C VAL A 23 4.60 -7.15 -33.41
N PRO A 24 3.85 -8.18 -32.96
CA PRO A 24 2.47 -8.00 -32.57
C PRO A 24 2.41 -6.95 -31.45
N GLU A 25 1.71 -5.86 -31.69
CA GLU A 25 1.37 -4.93 -30.62
C GLU A 25 0.45 -5.67 -29.64
N ASP A 26 1.01 -6.08 -28.50
CA ASP A 26 0.25 -6.30 -27.27
C ASP A 26 -0.38 -4.96 -26.86
N THR A 27 -1.45 -4.57 -27.56
CA THR A 27 -2.32 -3.49 -27.16
C THR A 27 -3.11 -3.98 -25.96
N ALA A 28 -2.68 -3.58 -24.77
CA ALA A 28 -3.52 -3.66 -23.58
C ALA A 28 -4.89 -3.05 -23.92
N ALA A 29 -5.95 -3.83 -23.73
CA ALA A 29 -7.30 -3.41 -24.07
C ALA A 29 -7.64 -2.06 -23.40
N ALA A 30 -8.30 -1.22 -24.19
CA ALA A 30 -8.84 0.08 -23.83
C ALA A 30 -9.57 0.08 -22.48
N MET A 31 -9.34 1.12 -21.67
CA MET A 31 -10.15 1.37 -20.47
C MET A 31 -11.42 2.11 -20.88
N GLU A 32 -12.59 1.57 -20.56
CA GLU A 32 -13.83 2.33 -20.60
C GLU A 32 -14.46 2.34 -19.19
N SER A 33 -14.49 3.52 -18.59
CA SER A 33 -15.36 3.81 -17.44
C SER A 33 -16.82 3.77 -17.93
N GLN A 34 -17.47 2.61 -17.80
CA GLN A 34 -18.90 2.50 -18.11
C GLN A 34 -19.74 2.95 -16.92
N THR A 35 -20.64 3.90 -17.17
CA THR A 35 -21.71 4.29 -16.25
C THR A 35 -22.71 3.15 -16.15
N ALA A 36 -22.52 2.24 -15.18
CA ALA A 36 -23.55 1.28 -14.83
C ALA A 36 -24.67 2.03 -14.08
N SER A 37 -25.93 1.84 -14.52
CA SER A 37 -27.09 2.37 -13.81
C SER A 37 -27.12 1.82 -12.38
N MET A 38 -27.37 2.70 -11.41
CA MET A 38 -27.62 2.35 -10.00
C MET A 38 -28.98 1.64 -9.86
N GLU A 39 -29.14 0.50 -10.50
CA GLU A 39 -30.26 -0.38 -10.24
C GLU A 39 -30.00 -1.05 -8.89
N GLY A 40 -30.94 -0.94 -7.97
CA GLY A 40 -30.82 -1.49 -6.60
C GLY A 40 -30.93 -3.01 -6.55
N ASP A 41 -30.21 -3.72 -7.42
CA ASP A 41 -30.25 -5.17 -7.63
C ASP A 41 -29.02 -5.91 -7.06
N ASP A 42 -28.20 -5.22 -6.25
CA ASP A 42 -26.92 -5.70 -5.69
C ASP A 42 -25.86 -6.04 -6.77
N SER A 43 -25.96 -5.46 -7.97
CA SER A 43 -25.03 -5.77 -9.08
C SER A 43 -23.74 -4.95 -9.07
N HIS A 44 -22.61 -5.65 -9.17
CA HIS A 44 -21.27 -5.06 -9.28
C HIS A 44 -20.70 -5.24 -10.69
N SER A 45 -20.01 -4.22 -11.20
CA SER A 45 -19.42 -4.25 -12.53
C SER A 45 -18.04 -4.89 -12.55
N GLN A 46 -17.82 -5.73 -13.55
CA GLN A 46 -16.59 -6.50 -13.74
C GLN A 46 -15.48 -5.68 -14.40
N GLY A 47 -14.33 -6.32 -14.60
CA GLY A 47 -13.22 -5.74 -15.35
C GLY A 47 -12.27 -6.82 -15.89
N THR A 48 -11.56 -6.50 -16.95
CA THR A 48 -10.61 -7.41 -17.62
C THR A 48 -9.18 -7.27 -17.09
N GLN A 49 -8.83 -6.08 -16.60
CA GLN A 49 -7.47 -5.78 -16.13
C GLN A 49 -7.28 -6.06 -14.65
N LEU A 50 -6.19 -6.74 -14.29
CA LEU A 50 -5.82 -7.00 -12.89
C LEU A 50 -5.43 -5.72 -12.15
N HIS A 51 -4.35 -5.07 -12.60
CA HIS A 51 -3.78 -3.88 -11.96
C HIS A 51 -4.40 -2.56 -12.42
N GLY A 52 -4.90 -2.51 -13.66
CA GLY A 52 -5.24 -1.25 -14.33
C GLY A 52 -4.01 -0.43 -14.74
N THR A 53 -2.83 -1.04 -14.76
CA THR A 53 -1.54 -0.45 -15.13
C THR A 53 -0.52 -1.55 -15.47
N LEU A 54 0.58 -1.18 -16.14
CA LEU A 54 1.69 -2.09 -16.45
C LEU A 54 2.73 -2.22 -15.32
N VAL A 55 2.62 -1.40 -14.26
CA VAL A 55 3.48 -1.47 -13.08
C VAL A 55 2.90 -2.47 -12.08
N GLU A 56 3.56 -3.62 -11.93
CA GLU A 56 3.06 -4.73 -11.11
C GLU A 56 3.43 -4.60 -9.62
N ALA A 57 4.51 -3.88 -9.32
CA ALA A 57 5.02 -3.74 -7.96
C ALA A 57 5.81 -2.44 -7.75
N THR A 58 5.83 -1.98 -6.50
CA THR A 58 6.54 -0.78 -6.03
C THR A 58 7.38 -1.14 -4.81
N ARG A 59 8.60 -0.61 -4.71
CA ARG A 59 9.51 -0.89 -3.59
C ARG A 59 9.15 -0.08 -2.35
N PHE A 60 9.28 -0.69 -1.18
CA PHE A 60 9.22 0.01 0.10
C PHE A 60 10.51 0.77 0.44
N ALA A 61 11.66 0.21 0.04
CA ALA A 61 12.98 0.80 0.27
C ALA A 61 13.32 1.89 -0.77
N ASP A 62 14.36 2.66 -0.47
CA ASP A 62 14.95 3.66 -1.36
C ASP A 62 13.97 4.74 -1.86
N ALA A 63 12.93 5.02 -1.07
CA ALA A 63 12.01 6.10 -1.36
C ALA A 63 12.56 7.45 -0.84
N ALA A 64 12.03 8.53 -1.40
CA ALA A 64 12.31 9.88 -0.94
C ALA A 64 11.03 10.70 -0.85
N VAL A 65 10.92 11.56 0.16
CA VAL A 65 9.74 12.39 0.40
C VAL A 65 10.02 13.89 0.24
N MET A 66 8.95 14.56 -0.19
CA MET A 66 8.55 15.95 -0.04
C MET A 66 8.77 16.65 1.31
N TYR A 67 9.91 17.24 1.69
CA TYR A 67 9.97 17.92 3.01
C TYR A 67 10.79 19.21 3.02
N ASP A 68 10.13 20.32 3.38
CA ASP A 68 10.73 21.66 3.44
C ASP A 68 11.53 22.02 2.17
N GLY A 69 10.92 21.75 1.00
CA GLY A 69 11.52 21.99 -0.31
C GLY A 69 12.64 21.01 -0.71
N ASN A 70 13.02 20.05 0.14
CA ASN A 70 14.14 19.14 -0.08
C ASN A 70 13.72 17.66 -0.13
N ARG A 71 14.35 16.87 -1.00
CA ARG A 71 14.10 15.42 -1.10
C ARG A 71 14.87 14.70 -0.01
N ARG A 72 14.14 14.03 0.88
CA ARG A 72 14.74 13.29 2.00
C ARG A 72 14.45 11.82 1.91
N ALA A 73 15.44 10.99 2.23
CA ALA A 73 15.28 9.55 2.24
C ALA A 73 14.19 9.14 3.24
N ALA A 74 13.35 8.20 2.83
CA ALA A 74 12.30 7.64 3.66
C ALA A 74 12.13 6.16 3.38
N LYS A 75 11.71 5.42 4.41
CA LYS A 75 11.23 4.04 4.24
C LYS A 75 9.71 4.06 4.13
N LEU A 76 9.17 3.51 3.07
CA LEU A 76 7.73 3.35 2.93
C LEU A 76 7.23 2.13 3.70
N LEU A 77 5.96 2.17 4.08
CA LEU A 77 5.23 1.04 4.64
C LEU A 77 3.73 1.20 4.37
N LEU A 78 2.96 0.13 4.50
CA LEU A 78 1.50 0.19 4.50
C LEU A 78 0.96 0.01 5.91
N HIS A 79 -0.06 0.81 6.24
CA HIS A 79 -0.80 0.71 7.48
C HIS A 79 -2.29 0.92 7.18
N ARG A 80 -3.14 -0.09 7.44
CA ARG A 80 -4.61 -0.01 7.28
C ARG A 80 -5.11 0.61 5.95
N GLY A 81 -4.45 0.30 4.85
CA GLY A 81 -4.85 0.81 3.52
C GLY A 81 -4.28 2.17 3.13
N THR A 82 -3.47 2.82 4.00
CA THR A 82 -2.68 3.99 3.61
C THR A 82 -1.22 3.63 3.39
N LEU A 83 -0.59 4.34 2.44
CA LEU A 83 0.85 4.42 2.35
C LEU A 83 1.35 5.42 3.39
N GLU A 84 2.39 5.04 4.11
CA GLU A 84 3.10 5.94 5.01
C GLU A 84 4.59 5.93 4.73
N ALA A 85 5.28 7.01 5.11
CA ALA A 85 6.71 7.15 4.94
C ALA A 85 7.38 7.54 6.26
N ASP A 86 8.33 6.73 6.70
CA ASP A 86 9.25 7.08 7.78
C ASP A 86 10.41 7.90 7.22
N MET A 87 10.30 9.22 7.33
CA MET A 87 11.38 10.14 6.99
C MET A 87 12.40 10.19 8.13
N THR A 88 13.64 9.81 7.85
CA THR A 88 14.72 9.84 8.86
C THR A 88 14.96 11.25 9.37
N LEU A 89 14.98 11.41 10.69
CA LEU A 89 15.33 12.68 11.33
C LEU A 89 16.85 12.82 11.41
N GLN A 90 17.32 14.05 11.24
CA GLN A 90 18.73 14.40 11.27
C GLN A 90 18.91 15.70 12.05
N VAL A 91 19.99 15.83 12.81
CA VAL A 91 20.34 17.09 13.46
C VAL A 91 21.32 17.81 12.54
N MET A 92 20.95 19.01 12.12
CA MET A 92 21.66 19.82 11.14
C MET A 92 22.34 21.01 11.82
N GLY A 93 23.57 21.30 11.40
CA GLY A 93 24.33 22.46 11.86
C GLY A 93 24.92 22.31 13.27
N THR A 94 25.53 23.39 13.73
CA THR A 94 26.13 23.51 15.06
C THR A 94 25.87 24.91 15.63
N THR A 95 26.04 25.05 16.94
CA THR A 95 25.96 26.32 17.67
C THR A 95 27.03 26.34 18.77
N PRO A 96 27.45 27.52 19.27
CA PRO A 96 28.35 27.62 20.42
C PRO A 96 27.95 26.71 21.59
N SER A 97 26.65 26.51 21.82
CA SER A 97 26.12 25.63 22.87
C SER A 97 26.65 24.21 22.83
N LEU A 98 26.98 23.68 21.65
CA LEU A 98 27.53 22.33 21.49
C LEU A 98 29.07 22.26 21.66
N VAL A 99 29.72 23.40 21.88
CA VAL A 99 31.17 23.49 22.11
C VAL A 99 31.45 23.37 23.61
N ALA A 100 32.55 22.72 23.99
CA ALA A 100 32.97 22.67 25.39
C ALA A 100 33.20 24.08 25.97
N CYS A 101 32.85 24.28 27.24
CA CYS A 101 33.05 25.55 27.90
C CYS A 101 34.55 25.81 28.15
N LEU A 102 35.05 26.97 27.72
CA LEU A 102 36.45 27.37 27.96
C LEU A 102 36.74 27.71 29.41
N GLN A 103 35.71 28.14 30.16
CA GLN A 103 35.80 28.47 31.58
C GLN A 103 34.62 27.83 32.33
N PRO A 104 34.76 27.52 33.64
CA PRO A 104 33.65 27.09 34.47
C PRO A 104 32.50 28.08 34.41
N THR A 105 31.31 27.60 34.08
CA THR A 105 30.07 28.39 33.99
C THR A 105 28.89 27.52 34.39
N SER A 106 27.76 28.13 34.71
CA SER A 106 26.56 27.42 35.14
C SER A 106 25.30 28.11 34.61
N GLY A 107 24.19 27.38 34.63
CA GLY A 107 22.88 27.91 34.25
C GLY A 107 22.39 27.45 32.87
N PRO A 108 21.07 27.57 32.62
CA PRO A 108 20.42 27.16 31.37
C PRO A 108 20.68 28.10 30.19
N ASP A 109 21.15 29.30 30.47
CA ASP A 109 21.43 30.41 29.55
C ASP A 109 22.83 30.35 28.93
N ARG A 110 23.73 29.51 29.45
CA ARG A 110 25.09 29.39 28.92
C ARG A 110 25.12 28.96 27.45
N ALA A 111 26.10 29.46 26.71
CA ALA A 111 26.29 29.18 25.28
C ALA A 111 27.37 28.12 25.02
N CYS A 112 27.51 27.13 25.91
CA CYS A 112 28.50 26.04 25.77
C CYS A 112 28.15 24.82 26.65
N GLY A 113 28.79 23.69 26.37
CA GLY A 113 28.78 22.50 27.21
C GLY A 113 27.46 21.73 27.21
N PHE A 114 26.64 21.89 26.17
CA PHE A 114 25.47 21.06 25.90
C PHE A 114 25.82 19.92 24.95
N THR A 115 25.06 18.83 25.06
CA THR A 115 25.03 17.73 24.10
C THR A 115 23.66 17.64 23.47
N VAL A 116 23.58 16.95 22.33
CA VAL A 116 22.28 16.64 21.70
C VAL A 116 21.71 15.40 22.37
N ALA A 117 20.62 15.57 23.11
CA ALA A 117 19.90 14.47 23.76
C ALA A 117 19.09 13.65 22.75
N GLY A 118 18.61 14.30 21.69
CA GLY A 118 17.84 13.67 20.61
C GLY A 118 16.85 14.63 19.96
N GLN A 119 15.97 14.08 19.13
CA GLN A 119 14.89 14.81 18.48
C GLN A 119 13.55 14.22 18.87
N GLY A 120 12.48 14.99 18.74
CA GLY A 120 11.12 14.50 18.93
C GLY A 120 10.17 15.01 17.87
N VAL A 121 9.04 14.32 17.75
CA VAL A 121 7.96 14.66 16.82
C VAL A 121 6.69 14.96 17.59
N CYS A 122 5.95 15.95 17.11
CA CYS A 122 4.74 16.44 17.73
C CYS A 122 3.75 16.99 16.70
N THR A 123 2.49 17.11 17.08
CA THR A 123 1.47 17.77 16.28
C THR A 123 1.72 19.28 16.29
N PRO A 124 1.90 19.94 15.13
CA PRO A 124 2.13 21.39 15.06
C PRO A 124 1.11 22.18 15.89
N GLY A 125 1.60 23.14 16.68
CA GLY A 125 0.76 23.98 17.56
C GLY A 125 0.30 23.31 18.87
N ALA A 126 0.47 22.00 19.05
CA ALA A 126 0.13 21.34 20.30
C ALA A 126 1.13 21.68 21.42
N GLN A 127 0.65 21.72 22.66
CA GLN A 127 1.53 21.88 23.82
C GLN A 127 2.30 20.57 24.09
N VAL A 128 3.60 20.67 24.27
CA VAL A 128 4.50 19.55 24.58
C VAL A 128 5.07 19.74 25.98
N ASN A 129 5.04 18.66 26.77
CA ASN A 129 5.66 18.59 28.08
C ASN A 129 6.77 17.54 28.05
N LEU A 130 8.01 17.94 28.33
CA LEU A 130 9.13 17.00 28.50
C LEU A 130 9.64 17.06 29.92
N SER A 131 9.99 15.90 30.45
CA SER A 131 10.64 15.76 31.75
C SER A 131 11.69 14.65 31.67
N SER A 132 12.73 14.76 32.49
CA SER A 132 13.74 13.71 32.67
C SER A 132 13.51 12.88 33.94
N GLY A 133 12.25 12.70 34.34
CA GLY A 133 11.85 11.97 35.55
C GLY A 133 11.12 12.83 36.58
N THR A 134 10.88 12.28 37.76
CA THR A 134 10.16 12.98 38.85
C THR A 134 11.15 13.46 39.92
N CYS A 135 11.89 12.52 40.52
CA CYS A 135 12.88 12.81 41.57
C CYS A 135 14.30 12.50 41.10
N SER A 136 15.24 13.39 41.40
CA SER A 136 16.66 13.14 41.16
C SER A 136 17.17 11.97 42.01
N GLY A 137 17.89 11.02 41.40
CA GLY A 137 18.49 9.86 42.07
C GLY A 137 17.63 8.60 42.11
N THR A 138 16.38 8.66 41.65
CA THR A 138 15.52 7.47 41.47
C THR A 138 15.88 6.76 40.16
N THR A 139 15.83 5.43 40.15
CA THR A 139 16.04 4.63 38.94
C THR A 139 15.12 5.09 37.81
N GLY A 140 15.69 5.35 36.63
CA GLY A 140 14.94 5.85 35.46
C GLY A 140 14.65 7.36 35.47
N SER A 141 15.08 8.09 36.51
CA SER A 141 15.03 9.56 36.59
C SER A 141 16.41 10.19 36.45
N CYS A 142 16.46 11.52 36.46
CA CYS A 142 17.68 12.29 36.33
C CYS A 142 18.66 12.12 37.50
N SER A 143 19.93 12.44 37.26
CA SER A 143 20.95 12.59 38.29
C SER A 143 21.81 13.82 38.01
N GLY A 144 22.35 14.43 39.06
CA GLY A 144 23.34 15.49 38.90
C GLY A 144 22.79 16.81 38.35
N LYS A 145 21.57 17.22 38.73
CA LYS A 145 20.98 18.53 38.39
C LYS A 145 21.12 18.89 36.89
N PRO A 146 20.58 18.09 35.97
CA PRO A 146 20.67 18.41 34.55
C PRO A 146 19.74 19.54 34.16
N ILE A 147 20.08 20.23 33.08
CA ILE A 147 19.26 21.23 32.41
C ILE A 147 18.89 20.72 31.01
N LEU A 148 17.71 21.12 30.54
CA LEU A 148 17.22 20.82 29.19
C LEU A 148 17.07 22.12 28.42
N ARG A 149 17.37 22.11 27.13
CA ARG A 149 17.02 23.17 26.18
C ARG A 149 16.30 22.56 24.99
N VAL A 150 15.20 23.17 24.57
CA VAL A 150 14.42 22.71 23.43
C VAL A 150 14.53 23.72 22.30
N CYS A 151 14.85 23.20 21.13
CA CYS A 151 15.03 23.93 19.89
C CYS A 151 14.00 23.46 18.87
N ALA A 152 13.48 24.40 18.08
CA ALA A 152 12.60 24.13 16.96
C ALA A 152 13.39 23.45 15.84
N ASP A 153 12.70 22.58 15.12
CA ASP A 153 13.19 21.91 13.92
C ASP A 153 14.39 21.00 14.21
N GLU A 154 15.06 20.66 13.12
CA GLU A 154 16.18 19.73 13.05
C GLU A 154 17.52 20.39 13.35
N LYS A 155 17.60 21.29 14.33
CA LYS A 155 18.84 22.04 14.60
C LYS A 155 18.99 22.43 16.08
N PRO A 156 20.24 22.58 16.58
CA PRO A 156 20.49 23.19 17.88
C PRO A 156 20.22 24.71 17.85
N CYS A 157 20.07 25.29 19.03
CA CYS A 157 19.74 26.71 19.23
C CYS A 157 20.41 27.28 20.48
N GLU A 158 20.65 28.58 20.44
CA GLU A 158 21.11 29.35 21.59
C GLU A 158 19.95 29.75 22.51
N HIS A 159 20.24 30.06 23.77
CA HIS A 159 19.24 30.52 24.72
C HIS A 159 18.56 31.80 24.21
N GLN A 160 17.22 31.80 24.16
CA GLN A 160 16.43 32.92 23.61
C GLN A 160 16.81 33.34 22.18
N GLY A 161 17.59 32.53 21.47
CA GLY A 161 17.96 32.75 20.08
C GLY A 161 16.90 32.25 19.10
N PRO A 162 17.15 32.39 17.78
CA PRO A 162 16.27 31.84 16.76
C PRO A 162 16.02 30.34 16.94
N GLY A 163 14.75 29.95 16.97
CA GLY A 163 14.33 28.56 17.18
C GLY A 163 14.36 28.09 18.63
N TYR A 164 14.66 28.94 19.61
CA TYR A 164 14.53 28.59 21.02
C TYR A 164 13.05 28.42 21.41
N LEU A 165 12.70 27.24 21.96
CA LEU A 165 11.33 26.91 22.38
C LEU A 165 11.15 26.93 23.90
N GLY A 166 12.22 26.70 24.66
CA GLY A 166 12.16 26.69 26.11
C GLY A 166 13.34 25.97 26.74
N HIS A 167 13.40 26.01 28.07
CA HIS A 167 14.36 25.24 28.85
C HIS A 167 13.69 24.66 30.10
N GLY A 168 14.30 23.63 30.67
CA GLY A 168 13.93 23.07 31.97
C GLY A 168 15.13 23.09 32.89
N VAL A 169 14.92 23.49 34.15
CA VAL A 169 15.93 23.43 35.21
C VAL A 169 15.44 22.54 36.36
N PRO A 170 16.33 21.87 37.10
CA PRO A 170 15.99 21.22 38.34
C PRO A 170 15.52 22.25 39.37
N THR A 171 14.40 21.99 40.03
CA THR A 171 13.88 22.85 41.09
C THR A 171 13.95 22.17 42.45
N PRO A 172 13.99 22.93 43.55
CA PRO A 172 13.75 22.37 44.88
C PRO A 172 12.42 21.61 44.91
N GLY A 173 12.40 20.42 45.51
CA GLY A 173 11.16 19.68 45.73
C GLY A 173 10.55 19.91 47.11
N SER A 174 9.32 19.43 47.30
CA SER A 174 8.61 19.47 48.59
C SER A 174 9.12 18.36 49.51
N PRO A 175 9.13 18.54 50.85
CA PRO A 175 9.74 17.59 51.79
C PRO A 175 9.16 16.16 51.74
N LEU A 176 7.96 15.98 51.19
CA LEU A 176 7.27 14.68 51.14
C LEU A 176 7.40 13.93 49.81
N GLU A 177 7.96 14.55 48.75
CA GLU A 177 8.00 13.92 47.42
C GLU A 177 9.40 13.85 46.81
N CYS A 178 10.24 14.90 46.87
CA CYS A 178 11.63 14.83 46.40
C CYS A 178 12.50 15.95 47.01
N THR A 179 13.81 15.74 47.19
CA THR A 179 14.75 16.83 47.51
C THR A 179 15.02 17.75 46.31
N ILE A 180 15.12 17.17 45.11
CA ILE A 180 15.30 17.88 43.84
C ILE A 180 14.38 17.25 42.82
N LEU A 181 13.56 18.08 42.17
CA LEU A 181 12.76 17.69 41.02
C LEU A 181 13.61 17.75 39.74
N CYS A 182 13.41 16.78 38.86
CA CYS A 182 14.06 16.77 37.56
C CYS A 182 13.56 17.93 36.67
N PRO A 183 14.39 18.42 35.71
CA PRO A 183 13.98 19.49 34.82
C PRO A 183 12.74 19.09 34.02
N LYS A 184 11.76 20.01 34.00
CA LYS A 184 10.58 19.95 33.15
C LYS A 184 10.56 21.18 32.24
N VAL A 185 10.21 20.97 30.96
CA VAL A 185 10.03 22.04 29.99
C VAL A 185 8.68 21.89 29.29
N THR A 186 7.96 23.00 29.16
CA THR A 186 6.69 23.07 28.43
C THR A 186 6.84 24.06 27.30
N PHE A 187 6.45 23.68 26.09
CA PHE A 187 6.58 24.53 24.89
C PHE A 187 5.49 24.21 23.86
N THR A 188 5.33 25.09 22.87
CA THR A 188 4.42 24.87 21.74
C THR A 188 5.17 24.18 20.61
N CYS A 189 4.62 23.08 20.09
CA CYS A 189 5.20 22.34 18.98
C CYS A 189 5.37 23.26 17.75
N PRO A 190 6.56 23.32 17.13
CA PRO A 190 6.80 24.18 15.98
C PRO A 190 5.97 23.73 14.76
N ALA A 191 5.84 24.62 13.77
CA ALA A 191 5.09 24.34 12.54
C ALA A 191 5.63 23.11 11.78
N SER A 192 6.93 22.86 11.86
CA SER A 192 7.57 21.66 11.33
C SER A 192 7.16 20.38 12.04
N GLY A 193 6.60 20.43 13.25
CA GLY A 193 6.29 19.23 14.04
C GLY A 193 7.52 18.45 14.50
N ILE A 194 8.73 19.03 14.41
CA ILE A 194 9.99 18.43 14.84
C ILE A 194 10.67 19.38 15.82
N TYR A 195 11.27 18.85 16.89
CA TYR A 195 12.11 19.62 17.80
C TYR A 195 13.37 18.86 18.17
N THR A 196 14.42 19.59 18.51
CA THR A 196 15.71 19.05 18.97
C THR A 196 15.91 19.40 20.44
N VAL A 197 16.27 18.41 21.27
CA VAL A 197 16.53 18.60 22.69
C VAL A 197 18.02 18.55 22.93
N LEU A 198 18.52 19.56 23.62
CA LEU A 198 19.86 19.61 24.17
C LEU A 198 19.80 19.37 25.67
N ASP A 199 20.81 18.69 26.20
CA ASP A 199 20.96 18.44 27.63
C ASP A 199 22.36 18.77 28.10
N ALA A 200 22.48 19.08 29.39
CA ALA A 200 23.74 19.39 30.03
C ALA A 200 23.62 19.30 31.56
N PRO A 201 24.73 19.24 32.31
CA PRO A 201 24.67 19.46 33.76
C PRO A 201 24.47 20.95 34.06
N MET A 202 23.86 21.31 35.19
CA MET A 202 23.70 22.73 35.58
C MET A 202 25.04 23.48 35.67
N ALA A 203 26.10 22.85 36.15
CA ALA A 203 27.46 23.40 36.14
C ALA A 203 28.32 22.70 35.08
N SER A 204 29.03 23.45 34.24
CA SER A 204 29.82 22.91 33.12
C SER A 204 30.99 22.02 33.55
N THR A 205 31.39 22.10 34.82
CA THR A 205 32.47 21.29 35.41
C THR A 205 31.99 19.94 35.96
N GLN A 206 30.67 19.68 35.95
CA GLN A 206 30.13 18.48 36.55
C GLN A 206 30.12 17.32 35.56
N ASN A 207 30.86 16.26 35.89
CA ASN A 207 31.04 15.12 34.98
C ASN A 207 30.04 13.98 35.22
N ASN A 208 29.49 13.85 36.44
CA ASN A 208 28.54 12.80 36.78
C ASN A 208 27.12 13.36 36.82
N TRP A 209 26.36 13.13 35.74
CA TRP A 209 24.96 13.54 35.60
C TRP A 209 24.26 12.69 34.53
N SER A 210 22.93 12.72 34.53
CA SER A 210 22.10 12.09 33.49
C SER A 210 20.74 12.77 33.40
N ALA A 211 20.19 12.85 32.19
CA ALA A 211 18.86 13.39 31.92
C ALA A 211 18.06 12.48 30.98
N PRO A 212 17.62 11.30 31.44
CA PRO A 212 16.84 10.40 30.59
C PRO A 212 15.47 11.02 30.28
N VAL A 213 15.34 11.67 29.12
CA VAL A 213 14.06 12.20 28.62
C VAL A 213 13.43 11.15 27.72
N ARG A 214 12.23 10.71 28.06
CA ARG A 214 11.47 9.74 27.25
C ARG A 214 9.97 10.01 27.36
N THR A 215 9.28 9.82 26.25
CA THR A 215 7.81 9.82 26.20
C THR A 215 7.35 8.53 25.53
N LEU A 216 6.35 7.86 26.13
CA LEU A 216 5.79 6.60 25.61
C LEU A 216 4.65 6.82 24.62
N VAL A 217 4.07 8.02 24.62
CA VAL A 217 2.95 8.44 23.76
C VAL A 217 3.29 9.77 23.11
N ALA A 218 2.56 10.12 22.05
CA ALA A 218 2.72 11.40 21.38
C ALA A 218 2.64 12.55 22.39
N PRO A 219 3.56 13.53 22.34
CA PRO A 219 4.69 13.66 21.41
C PRO A 219 5.82 12.66 21.71
N TYR A 220 6.37 11.99 20.67
CA TYR A 220 7.35 10.90 20.84
C TYR A 220 8.79 11.42 20.92
N PHE A 221 9.55 10.99 21.93
CA PHE A 221 10.96 11.33 22.14
C PHE A 221 11.72 10.18 22.85
N PRO A 222 12.95 9.84 22.40
CA PRO A 222 13.59 10.33 21.19
C PRO A 222 13.00 9.66 19.94
N ALA A 223 12.63 10.47 18.95
CA ALA A 223 12.22 10.03 17.63
C ALA A 223 13.45 9.85 16.72
N LYS A 224 13.42 8.80 15.89
CA LYS A 224 14.42 8.58 14.82
C LYS A 224 13.88 8.93 13.43
N ALA A 225 12.56 8.99 13.30
CA ALA A 225 11.88 9.28 12.06
C ALA A 225 10.61 10.08 12.33
N LYS A 226 10.17 10.82 11.33
CA LYS A 226 8.85 11.43 11.26
C LYS A 226 7.99 10.65 10.25
N ARG A 227 6.87 10.13 10.73
CA ARG A 227 5.87 9.45 9.89
C ARG A 227 5.09 10.49 9.09
N LEU A 228 5.04 10.33 7.78
CA LEU A 228 4.23 11.12 6.85
C LEU A 228 3.16 10.24 6.23
N ARG A 229 1.95 10.79 6.01
CA ARG A 229 0.83 10.07 5.38
C ARG A 229 -0.07 10.99 4.54
N GLY A 230 -0.90 10.40 3.69
CA GLY A 230 -1.86 11.13 2.85
C GLY A 230 -1.20 12.24 2.03
N ALA A 231 -1.74 13.46 2.11
CA ALA A 231 -1.24 14.64 1.38
C ALA A 231 0.22 15.02 1.71
N GLN A 232 0.76 14.58 2.86
CA GLN A 232 2.18 14.80 3.19
C GLN A 232 3.13 14.00 2.28
N LEU A 233 2.62 13.04 1.52
CA LEU A 233 3.38 12.25 0.56
C LEU A 233 3.38 12.86 -0.85
N ILE A 234 2.72 14.00 -1.08
CA ILE A 234 2.79 14.68 -2.38
C ILE A 234 4.25 15.07 -2.67
N GLY A 235 4.74 14.67 -3.85
CA GLY A 235 6.13 14.79 -4.28
C GLY A 235 7.03 13.62 -3.87
N ALA A 236 6.51 12.62 -3.13
CA ALA A 236 7.25 11.42 -2.78
C ALA A 236 7.59 10.59 -4.03
N ARG A 237 8.79 10.00 -4.03
CA ARG A 237 9.36 9.21 -5.12
C ARG A 237 9.77 7.83 -4.64
N MET A 238 9.55 6.82 -5.48
CA MET A 238 9.79 5.41 -5.16
C MET A 238 10.08 4.59 -6.42
N GLY A 239 10.79 3.49 -6.27
CA GLY A 239 11.15 2.62 -7.41
C GLY A 239 9.98 1.75 -7.87
N ALA A 240 9.75 1.71 -9.18
CA ALA A 240 8.81 0.78 -9.81
C ALA A 240 9.51 -0.55 -10.17
N ARG A 241 8.76 -1.66 -10.18
CA ARG A 241 9.18 -2.96 -10.70
C ARG A 241 8.15 -3.52 -11.67
N ARG A 242 8.63 -4.07 -12.78
CA ARG A 242 7.90 -4.92 -13.73
C ARG A 242 8.68 -6.23 -13.88
N GLN A 243 7.99 -7.37 -14.00
CA GLN A 243 8.62 -8.69 -14.06
C GLN A 243 9.29 -8.97 -15.41
N SER A 244 8.85 -8.34 -16.52
CA SER A 244 9.57 -8.34 -17.80
C SER A 244 10.60 -7.20 -17.84
N GLU A 245 11.87 -7.59 -17.86
CA GLU A 245 13.11 -6.80 -17.85
C GLU A 245 13.05 -5.39 -18.53
N LEU A 246 13.74 -4.41 -17.90
CA LEU A 246 14.17 -3.08 -18.42
C LEU A 246 13.37 -1.80 -18.06
N TYR A 247 12.88 -1.67 -16.82
CA TYR A 247 12.62 -0.34 -16.22
C TYR A 247 13.62 0.03 -15.12
N PHE A 248 14.91 -0.20 -15.38
CA PHE A 248 15.95 0.33 -14.50
C PHE A 248 15.82 1.85 -14.44
N ASN A 249 15.71 2.39 -13.22
CA ASN A 249 15.58 3.82 -12.90
C ASN A 249 14.21 4.48 -13.22
N THR A 250 13.16 3.71 -13.51
CA THR A 250 11.80 4.28 -13.50
C THR A 250 11.37 4.59 -12.08
N THR A 251 10.88 5.81 -11.87
CA THR A 251 10.45 6.30 -10.57
C THR A 251 8.96 6.60 -10.60
N LEU A 252 8.21 6.18 -9.59
CA LEU A 252 6.86 6.66 -9.37
C LEU A 252 6.91 7.94 -8.54
N GLU A 253 6.07 8.92 -8.87
CA GLU A 253 5.92 10.14 -8.07
C GLU A 253 4.45 10.35 -7.69
N ILE A 254 4.19 10.50 -6.40
CA ILE A 254 2.85 10.90 -5.92
C ILE A 254 2.68 12.39 -6.23
N VAL A 255 1.61 12.75 -6.93
CA VAL A 255 1.32 14.13 -7.32
C VAL A 255 0.03 14.67 -6.73
N ASP A 256 -0.84 13.79 -6.22
CA ASP A 256 -2.02 14.15 -5.45
C ASP A 256 -2.38 13.01 -4.47
N ALA A 257 -3.09 13.33 -3.40
CA ALA A 257 -3.59 12.36 -2.43
C ALA A 257 -4.92 12.81 -1.82
N ARG A 258 -5.88 11.88 -1.71
CA ARG A 258 -7.18 12.12 -1.05
C ARG A 258 -7.53 10.99 -0.11
N ASN A 259 -8.28 11.33 0.93
CA ASN A 259 -8.90 10.30 1.76
C ASN A 259 -9.99 9.62 0.93
N ALA A 260 -10.04 8.28 1.01
CA ALA A 260 -10.93 7.47 0.21
C ALA A 260 -12.42 7.81 0.47
N ASP A 261 -12.76 8.21 1.70
CA ASP A 261 -14.13 8.62 2.11
C ASP A 261 -14.66 9.86 1.34
N THR A 262 -13.77 10.66 0.75
CA THR A 262 -14.13 11.86 -0.04
C THR A 262 -14.20 11.63 -1.55
N VAL A 263 -13.87 10.42 -2.02
CA VAL A 263 -13.80 10.10 -3.45
C VAL A 263 -15.09 9.43 -3.90
N THR A 264 -15.79 10.09 -4.82
CA THR A 264 -16.99 9.53 -5.47
C THR A 264 -16.58 8.57 -6.60
N ILE A 265 -17.23 7.42 -6.66
CA ILE A 265 -16.99 6.40 -7.70
C ILE A 265 -18.11 6.51 -8.75
N PRO A 266 -17.78 6.60 -10.05
CA PRO A 266 -18.79 6.67 -11.12
C PRO A 266 -19.44 5.31 -11.45
N GLU A 267 -19.01 4.24 -10.80
CA GLU A 267 -19.31 2.83 -11.11
C GLU A 267 -20.10 2.12 -9.98
N SER A 268 -21.05 1.24 -10.36
CA SER A 268 -22.02 0.49 -9.52
C SER A 268 -21.44 -0.27 -8.31
N PRO A 269 -22.24 -0.50 -7.24
CA PRO A 269 -21.95 -0.04 -5.89
C PRO A 269 -20.55 -0.49 -5.43
N GLY A 270 -19.58 0.39 -5.60
CA GLY A 270 -18.36 0.37 -4.80
C GLY A 270 -18.39 1.59 -3.91
N ILE A 271 -18.08 1.43 -2.62
CA ILE A 271 -17.67 2.55 -1.80
C ILE A 271 -16.19 2.36 -1.47
N TRP A 272 -15.43 3.42 -1.59
CA TRP A 272 -14.12 3.42 -0.97
C TRP A 272 -14.28 3.28 0.54
N ASP A 273 -13.16 3.02 1.20
CA ASP A 273 -13.13 2.92 2.66
C ASP A 273 -13.61 4.21 3.34
N ASP A 274 -14.70 4.11 4.08
CA ASP A 274 -15.38 5.19 4.80
C ASP A 274 -14.83 5.42 6.21
N SER A 275 -13.93 4.54 6.69
CA SER A 275 -13.31 4.66 8.01
C SER A 275 -12.32 5.82 8.12
N GLY A 276 -11.88 6.38 6.99
CA GLY A 276 -10.87 7.41 6.91
C GLY A 276 -9.42 6.91 7.03
N GLU A 277 -9.21 5.59 7.10
CA GLU A 277 -7.88 4.97 7.21
C GLU A 277 -7.17 4.88 5.85
N THR A 278 -7.93 4.71 4.77
CA THR A 278 -7.38 4.58 3.41
C THR A 278 -7.15 5.93 2.74
N TYR A 279 -6.00 6.08 2.08
CA TYR A 279 -5.74 7.18 1.15
C TYR A 279 -5.55 6.65 -0.27
N LEU A 280 -6.05 7.41 -1.23
CA LEU A 280 -5.87 7.21 -2.65
C LEU A 280 -4.88 8.22 -3.20
N TYR A 281 -4.13 7.83 -4.23
CA TYR A 281 -3.06 8.64 -4.79
C TYR A 281 -3.22 8.81 -6.29
N ARG A 282 -2.94 10.02 -6.79
CA ARG A 282 -2.59 10.20 -8.19
C ARG A 282 -1.08 10.02 -8.30
N VAL A 283 -0.66 9.04 -9.09
CA VAL A 283 0.75 8.66 -9.23
C VAL A 283 1.18 8.86 -10.67
N LYS A 284 2.35 9.45 -10.89
CA LYS A 284 2.98 9.53 -12.21
C LYS A 284 4.12 8.53 -12.34
N VAL A 285 4.17 7.84 -13.46
CA VAL A 285 5.33 7.05 -13.87
C VAL A 285 6.33 8.00 -14.54
N ARG A 286 7.53 8.09 -13.99
CA ARG A 286 8.62 8.91 -14.49
C ARG A 286 9.69 8.01 -15.12
N PRO A 287 9.80 8.00 -16.45
CA PRO A 287 10.89 7.33 -17.14
C PRO A 287 12.26 7.88 -16.72
N PRO A 288 13.35 7.12 -16.90
CA PRO A 288 14.69 7.62 -16.68
C PRO A 288 14.95 8.89 -17.51
N PRO A 289 15.61 9.93 -16.96
CA PRO A 289 15.85 11.19 -17.67
C PRO A 289 16.55 11.01 -19.02
N THR A 290 17.38 9.98 -19.14
CA THR A 290 18.11 9.62 -20.36
C THR A 290 17.22 9.26 -21.54
N THR A 291 15.98 8.85 -21.28
CA THR A 291 15.03 8.48 -22.34
C THR A 291 14.36 9.68 -23.00
N GLY A 292 14.35 10.85 -22.35
CA GLY A 292 13.62 12.03 -22.81
C GLY A 292 12.09 11.86 -22.85
N ALA A 293 11.56 10.70 -22.41
CA ALA A 293 10.14 10.41 -22.45
C ALA A 293 9.38 11.21 -21.37
N PRO A 294 8.18 11.74 -21.68
CA PRO A 294 7.37 12.46 -20.71
C PRO A 294 6.88 11.53 -19.59
N SER A 295 6.57 12.12 -18.44
CA SER A 295 5.91 11.39 -17.36
C SER A 295 4.44 11.19 -17.69
N VAL A 296 3.92 9.98 -17.46
CA VAL A 296 2.52 9.61 -17.70
C VAL A 296 1.83 9.28 -16.38
N ASP A 297 0.51 9.40 -16.31
CA ASP A 297 -0.24 8.95 -15.14
C ASP A 297 -0.18 7.41 -15.05
N LEU A 298 -0.03 6.90 -13.83
CA LEU A 298 0.03 5.47 -13.53
C LEU A 298 -1.30 4.79 -13.87
N CYS A 299 -2.39 5.47 -13.53
CA CYS A 299 -3.76 5.05 -13.73
C CYS A 299 -4.42 6.03 -14.70
N THR A 300 -4.82 5.56 -15.86
CA THR A 300 -5.64 6.31 -16.81
C THR A 300 -7.11 5.88 -16.64
N THR A 301 -8.07 6.60 -17.20
CA THR A 301 -9.52 6.20 -17.18
C THR A 301 -10.04 5.87 -18.58
N GLY A 302 -9.15 5.84 -19.58
CA GLY A 302 -9.48 5.80 -21.01
C GLY A 302 -8.30 5.36 -21.88
N VAL A 303 -8.59 5.03 -23.15
CA VAL A 303 -7.59 4.95 -24.24
C VAL A 303 -7.00 6.30 -24.61
N ASP A 304 -7.78 7.36 -24.44
CA ASP A 304 -7.34 8.71 -24.70
C ASP A 304 -6.75 9.28 -23.39
N PRO A 305 -5.46 9.64 -23.36
CA PRO A 305 -4.82 10.24 -22.19
C PRO A 305 -5.44 11.60 -21.78
N ASN A 306 -6.33 12.18 -22.60
CA ASN A 306 -7.11 13.37 -22.27
C ASN A 306 -8.41 13.07 -21.50
N VAL A 307 -8.85 11.80 -21.41
CA VAL A 307 -10.10 11.38 -20.73
C VAL A 307 -9.95 11.38 -19.20
N GLY A 308 -8.74 11.61 -18.70
CA GLY A 308 -8.45 11.85 -17.30
C GLY A 308 -7.58 10.78 -16.65
N TRP A 309 -7.34 10.97 -15.37
CA TRP A 309 -6.50 10.13 -14.53
C TRP A 309 -7.37 9.37 -13.53
N GLY A 310 -6.89 8.19 -13.13
CA GLY A 310 -7.52 7.35 -12.10
C GLY A 310 -6.82 7.46 -10.75
N TRP A 311 -7.56 7.14 -9.69
CA TRP A 311 -6.99 6.97 -8.35
C TRP A 311 -6.26 5.64 -8.25
N ALA A 312 -5.16 5.60 -7.50
CA ALA A 312 -4.46 4.38 -7.12
C ALA A 312 -4.62 4.11 -5.62
N ALA A 313 -5.08 2.90 -5.28
CA ALA A 313 -5.07 2.40 -3.91
C ALA A 313 -3.77 1.62 -3.66
N PRO A 314 -3.07 1.80 -2.53
CA PRO A 314 -1.95 0.96 -2.18
C PRO A 314 -2.44 -0.35 -1.52
N LEU A 315 -1.99 -1.50 -2.03
CA LEU A 315 -2.31 -2.82 -1.49
C LEU A 315 -1.04 -3.56 -1.08
N SER A 316 -1.14 -4.30 0.02
CA SER A 316 -0.09 -5.22 0.45
C SER A 316 0.08 -6.37 -0.55
N GLY A 317 1.31 -6.89 -0.63
CA GLY A 317 1.66 -7.96 -1.54
C GLY A 317 1.84 -7.49 -2.99
N THR A 318 2.29 -8.43 -3.82
CA THR A 318 2.45 -8.25 -5.27
C THR A 318 1.57 -9.24 -6.01
N PHE A 319 1.11 -8.87 -7.20
CA PHE A 319 0.31 -9.74 -8.05
C PHE A 319 0.98 -9.93 -9.40
N SER A 320 1.23 -11.19 -9.79
CA SER A 320 1.76 -11.49 -11.12
C SER A 320 0.74 -11.21 -12.22
N SER A 321 1.18 -11.16 -13.47
CA SER A 321 0.29 -11.12 -14.64
C SER A 321 -0.73 -12.27 -14.65
N ALA A 322 -0.34 -13.44 -14.13
CA ALA A 322 -1.22 -14.59 -13.96
C ALA A 322 -2.21 -14.45 -12.80
N GLY A 323 -2.29 -13.29 -12.14
CA GLY A 323 -3.20 -13.05 -11.02
C GLY A 323 -2.78 -13.69 -9.70
N ASN A 324 -1.57 -14.24 -9.59
CA ASN A 324 -1.10 -14.87 -8.35
C ASN A 324 -0.60 -13.82 -7.37
N ARG A 325 -1.08 -13.87 -6.14
CA ARG A 325 -0.61 -13.02 -5.04
C ARG A 325 0.67 -13.59 -4.43
N THR A 326 1.58 -12.73 -4.01
CA THR A 326 2.75 -13.08 -3.20
C THR A 326 2.92 -12.08 -2.07
N GLU A 327 3.06 -12.57 -0.85
CA GLU A 327 3.36 -11.72 0.31
C GLU A 327 4.84 -11.36 0.33
N THR A 328 5.15 -10.10 0.65
CA THR A 328 6.51 -9.60 0.70
C THR A 328 6.59 -8.36 1.59
N THR A 329 7.74 -8.18 2.24
CA THR A 329 8.07 -6.99 3.03
C THR A 329 8.88 -5.97 2.23
N GLU A 330 9.19 -6.27 0.97
CA GLU A 330 10.04 -5.44 0.10
C GLU A 330 9.22 -4.63 -0.90
N HIS A 331 8.04 -5.13 -1.29
CA HIS A 331 7.22 -4.53 -2.33
C HIS A 331 5.73 -4.45 -1.95
N PHE A 332 5.02 -3.55 -2.61
CA PHE A 332 3.56 -3.43 -2.57
C PHE A 332 3.02 -3.11 -3.96
N THR A 333 1.69 -3.13 -4.11
CA THR A 333 1.02 -2.87 -5.39
C THR A 333 0.24 -1.55 -5.33
N PHE A 334 0.31 -0.73 -6.38
CA PHE A 334 -0.68 0.32 -6.61
C PHE A 334 -1.76 -0.24 -7.53
N ALA A 335 -2.97 -0.47 -7.02
CA ALA A 335 -4.10 -0.87 -7.84
C ALA A 335 -4.83 0.38 -8.34
N CYS A 336 -4.91 0.51 -9.65
CA CYS A 336 -5.69 1.56 -10.27
C CYS A 336 -7.17 1.27 -10.13
N ASP A 337 -7.95 2.30 -9.81
CA ASP A 337 -9.40 2.25 -9.59
C ASP A 337 -10.17 1.40 -10.64
N PRO A 338 -9.97 1.59 -11.95
CA PRO A 338 -10.60 0.75 -12.97
C PRO A 338 -10.09 -0.71 -13.05
N GLY A 339 -8.97 -1.06 -12.42
CA GLY A 339 -8.48 -2.43 -12.32
C GLY A 339 -9.20 -3.26 -11.25
N VAL A 340 -9.27 -4.58 -11.43
CA VAL A 340 -10.05 -5.45 -10.53
C VAL A 340 -9.47 -5.55 -9.12
N LEU A 341 -8.17 -5.31 -8.91
CA LEU A 341 -7.58 -5.23 -7.58
C LEU A 341 -8.24 -4.13 -6.74
N ALA A 342 -8.46 -2.96 -7.33
CA ALA A 342 -9.12 -1.84 -6.69
C ALA A 342 -10.64 -2.07 -6.58
N LYS A 343 -11.30 -2.62 -7.60
CA LYS A 343 -12.73 -2.99 -7.53
C LYS A 343 -13.01 -3.93 -6.35
N CYS A 344 -12.26 -5.02 -6.21
CA CYS A 344 -12.43 -5.94 -5.08
C CYS A 344 -12.17 -5.28 -3.73
N TYR A 345 -11.24 -4.33 -3.66
CA TYR A 345 -11.01 -3.52 -2.46
C TYR A 345 -12.24 -2.64 -2.15
N ARG A 346 -12.81 -1.97 -3.16
CA ARG A 346 -14.02 -1.13 -3.07
C ARG A 346 -15.30 -1.91 -2.76
N TRP A 347 -15.35 -3.19 -3.09
CA TRP A 347 -16.46 -4.06 -2.66
C TRP A 347 -16.33 -4.50 -1.20
N GLY A 348 -15.26 -4.09 -0.52
CA GLY A 348 -15.06 -4.28 0.92
C GLY A 348 -13.98 -5.29 1.28
N TYR A 349 -13.43 -6.06 0.32
CA TYR A 349 -12.34 -7.02 0.57
C TYR A 349 -11.00 -6.31 0.79
N LYS A 350 -10.89 -5.57 1.89
CA LYS A 350 -9.72 -4.78 2.27
C LYS A 350 -8.73 -5.69 3.01
N PRO A 351 -7.60 -6.11 2.41
CA PRO A 351 -6.74 -7.16 3.00
C PRO A 351 -6.21 -6.82 4.40
N TRP A 352 -6.05 -5.54 4.72
CA TRP A 352 -5.57 -5.09 6.04
C TRP A 352 -6.55 -5.36 7.20
N LEU A 353 -7.80 -5.75 6.92
CA LEU A 353 -8.76 -6.20 7.94
C LEU A 353 -8.29 -7.48 8.65
N ASP A 354 -7.42 -8.28 8.03
CA ASP A 354 -6.80 -9.45 8.68
C ASP A 354 -5.68 -9.05 9.68
N GLY A 355 -5.30 -7.78 9.73
CA GLY A 355 -4.20 -7.28 10.57
C GLY A 355 -2.83 -7.46 9.90
N LEU A 356 -1.83 -7.87 10.68
CA LEU A 356 -0.43 -7.98 10.20
C LEU A 356 -0.15 -9.27 9.41
N VAL A 357 -1.03 -10.26 9.52
CA VAL A 357 -0.87 -11.57 8.89
C VAL A 357 -2.05 -11.79 7.97
N SER A 358 -1.79 -12.10 6.70
CA SER A 358 -2.83 -12.39 5.72
C SER A 358 -3.72 -13.54 6.20
N GLY A 359 -5.03 -13.36 6.05
CA GLY A 359 -6.06 -14.28 6.52
C GLY A 359 -7.21 -14.40 5.53
N SER A 360 -8.42 -14.57 6.06
CA SER A 360 -9.62 -14.83 5.25
C SER A 360 -9.98 -13.68 4.32
N VAL A 361 -9.81 -12.42 4.74
CA VAL A 361 -10.16 -11.26 3.90
C VAL A 361 -9.19 -11.14 2.74
N THR A 362 -7.90 -11.41 2.97
CA THR A 362 -6.87 -11.43 1.93
C THR A 362 -7.13 -12.54 0.91
N MET A 363 -7.54 -13.74 1.36
CA MET A 363 -7.92 -14.82 0.46
C MET A 363 -9.19 -14.48 -0.33
N ALA A 364 -10.18 -13.86 0.30
CA ALA A 364 -11.40 -13.42 -0.36
C ALA A 364 -11.12 -12.31 -1.39
N HIS A 365 -10.25 -11.35 -1.09
CA HIS A 365 -9.78 -10.35 -2.06
C HIS A 365 -9.14 -11.02 -3.28
N TRP A 366 -8.27 -12.00 -3.05
CA TRP A 366 -7.62 -12.72 -4.14
C TRP A 366 -8.62 -13.51 -4.99
N ALA A 367 -9.52 -14.29 -4.38
CA ALA A 367 -10.58 -15.00 -5.09
C ALA A 367 -11.53 -14.05 -5.82
N CYS A 368 -11.86 -12.91 -5.21
CA CYS A 368 -12.65 -11.85 -5.85
C CYS A 368 -11.98 -11.38 -7.15
N THR A 369 -10.65 -11.23 -7.17
CA THR A 369 -9.98 -10.77 -8.41
C THR A 369 -10.09 -11.80 -9.53
N ARG A 370 -10.16 -13.10 -9.22
CA ARG A 370 -10.42 -14.16 -10.20
C ARG A 370 -11.84 -14.06 -10.74
N MET A 371 -12.81 -13.99 -9.83
CA MET A 371 -14.22 -13.83 -10.13
C MET A 371 -14.50 -12.59 -10.98
N ALA A 372 -13.92 -11.45 -10.59
CA ALA A 372 -14.07 -10.14 -11.21
C ALA A 372 -13.67 -10.14 -12.69
N ARG A 373 -12.71 -10.99 -13.06
CA ARG A 373 -12.21 -11.15 -14.44
C ARG A 373 -12.84 -12.34 -15.17
N ALA A 374 -13.67 -13.14 -14.51
CA ALA A 374 -14.03 -14.49 -14.96
C ALA A 374 -12.77 -15.31 -15.34
N ASP A 375 -11.76 -15.32 -14.49
CA ASP A 375 -10.48 -16.00 -14.74
C ASP A 375 -10.62 -17.52 -14.57
N TYR A 376 -11.39 -18.14 -15.47
CA TYR A 376 -11.76 -19.55 -15.37
C TYR A 376 -10.57 -20.49 -15.44
N CYS A 377 -9.50 -20.08 -16.12
CA CYS A 377 -8.26 -20.86 -16.19
C CYS A 377 -7.33 -20.69 -14.99
N GLY A 378 -7.59 -19.73 -14.10
CA GLY A 378 -6.69 -19.42 -12.99
C GLY A 378 -5.32 -18.90 -13.43
N ASN A 379 -5.19 -18.44 -14.68
CA ASN A 379 -3.92 -18.09 -15.31
C ASN A 379 -3.81 -16.61 -15.67
N GLY A 380 -4.78 -15.79 -15.25
CA GLY A 380 -4.83 -14.35 -15.50
C GLY A 380 -5.65 -13.96 -16.73
N THR A 381 -5.97 -14.92 -17.61
CA THR A 381 -6.80 -14.65 -18.81
C THR A 381 -8.22 -14.30 -18.37
N SER A 382 -8.71 -13.17 -18.84
CA SER A 382 -10.07 -12.72 -18.54
C SER A 382 -11.06 -13.28 -19.57
N PHE A 383 -12.19 -13.80 -19.08
CA PHE A 383 -13.33 -14.25 -19.90
C PHE A 383 -14.59 -13.41 -19.59
N THR A 384 -14.38 -12.13 -19.29
CA THR A 384 -15.45 -11.14 -19.10
C THR A 384 -15.21 -9.94 -20.02
N GLN A 385 -16.19 -9.05 -20.08
CA GLN A 385 -16.03 -7.71 -20.65
C GLN A 385 -16.16 -6.68 -19.53
N ASP A 386 -15.49 -5.53 -19.68
CA ASP A 386 -15.61 -4.42 -18.73
C ASP A 386 -17.07 -3.98 -18.63
N GLY A 387 -17.52 -3.63 -17.42
CA GLY A 387 -18.91 -3.22 -17.17
C GLY A 387 -19.94 -4.36 -17.10
N THR A 388 -19.58 -5.61 -17.42
CA THR A 388 -20.48 -6.77 -17.23
C THR A 388 -20.98 -6.82 -15.79
N LYS A 389 -22.29 -6.95 -15.57
CA LYS A 389 -22.89 -7.04 -14.22
C LYS A 389 -22.78 -8.46 -13.65
N ILE A 390 -22.43 -8.57 -12.37
CA ILE A 390 -22.56 -9.80 -11.56
C ILE A 390 -23.20 -9.47 -10.22
N ARG A 391 -23.71 -10.47 -9.51
CA ARG A 391 -24.09 -10.35 -8.08
C ARG A 391 -23.13 -11.20 -7.25
N PRO A 392 -22.11 -10.62 -6.59
CA PRO A 392 -21.15 -11.36 -5.80
C PRO A 392 -21.58 -11.48 -4.34
N TRP A 393 -21.09 -12.50 -3.64
CA TRP A 393 -21.13 -12.58 -2.18
C TRP A 393 -20.03 -13.51 -1.66
N ASP A 394 -19.83 -13.57 -0.34
CA ASP A 394 -18.85 -14.45 0.27
C ASP A 394 -19.42 -15.38 1.35
N SER A 395 -18.57 -16.32 1.74
CA SER A 395 -18.88 -17.36 2.72
C SER A 395 -18.48 -17.01 4.17
N MET A 396 -17.93 -15.81 4.40
CA MET A 396 -17.36 -15.40 5.68
C MET A 396 -18.45 -15.14 6.73
N ASN A 397 -18.03 -15.08 8.00
CA ASN A 397 -18.92 -14.79 9.12
C ASN A 397 -18.21 -13.84 10.11
N PRO A 398 -18.57 -12.54 10.16
CA PRO A 398 -19.56 -11.88 9.29
C PRO A 398 -19.11 -11.83 7.82
N SER A 399 -20.07 -11.83 6.89
CA SER A 399 -19.79 -11.64 5.46
C SER A 399 -19.34 -10.21 5.16
N ILE A 400 -18.45 -10.02 4.19
CA ILE A 400 -18.11 -8.69 3.67
C ILE A 400 -19.19 -8.26 2.67
N ILE A 401 -19.53 -9.14 1.74
CA ILE A 401 -20.67 -8.99 0.85
C ILE A 401 -21.67 -10.10 1.22
N PRO A 402 -22.83 -9.74 1.81
CA PRO A 402 -23.84 -10.72 2.20
C PRO A 402 -24.45 -11.39 0.96
N ALA A 403 -24.96 -12.61 1.15
CA ALA A 403 -25.73 -13.26 0.09
C ALA A 403 -26.91 -12.36 -0.32
N PRO A 404 -27.20 -12.22 -1.62
CA PRO A 404 -28.27 -11.36 -2.07
C PRO A 404 -29.62 -11.79 -1.49
N GLN A 405 -30.40 -10.84 -0.98
CA GLN A 405 -31.67 -11.13 -0.28
C GLN A 405 -32.84 -11.26 -1.26
N SER A 406 -32.76 -10.61 -2.43
CA SER A 406 -33.72 -10.72 -3.52
C SER A 406 -33.33 -11.85 -4.48
N PRO A 407 -34.32 -12.53 -5.11
CA PRO A 407 -34.02 -13.47 -6.18
C PRO A 407 -33.26 -12.75 -7.31
N PRO A 408 -32.35 -13.45 -8.01
CA PRO A 408 -31.67 -12.85 -9.16
C PRO A 408 -32.68 -12.38 -10.21
N PRO A 409 -32.31 -11.37 -11.03
CA PRO A 409 -32.99 -11.11 -12.29
C PRO A 409 -33.20 -12.42 -13.07
N ALA A 410 -34.29 -12.52 -13.82
CA ALA A 410 -34.69 -13.77 -14.49
C ALA A 410 -33.63 -14.34 -15.45
N ASP A 411 -32.67 -13.52 -15.89
CA ASP A 411 -31.57 -13.89 -16.77
C ASP A 411 -30.22 -14.06 -16.07
N MET A 412 -30.16 -13.91 -14.74
CA MET A 412 -28.98 -14.24 -13.93
C MET A 412 -29.17 -15.55 -13.17
N THR A 413 -28.17 -16.41 -13.24
CA THR A 413 -28.10 -17.67 -12.50
C THR A 413 -26.78 -17.78 -11.77
N PHE A 414 -26.68 -18.73 -10.84
CA PHE A 414 -25.41 -19.03 -10.16
C PHE A 414 -24.35 -19.37 -11.21
N GLU A 415 -23.22 -18.64 -11.19
CA GLU A 415 -22.15 -18.79 -12.18
C GLU A 415 -21.09 -19.75 -11.66
N ALA A 416 -20.51 -19.45 -10.49
CA ALA A 416 -19.34 -20.15 -9.99
C ALA A 416 -19.08 -19.92 -8.50
N GLY A 417 -18.36 -20.88 -7.92
CA GLY A 417 -17.67 -20.72 -6.64
C GLY A 417 -16.17 -20.52 -6.86
N TRP A 418 -15.57 -19.57 -6.16
CA TRP A 418 -14.21 -19.10 -6.38
C TRP A 418 -13.29 -19.31 -5.19
N ARG A 419 -12.03 -19.58 -5.54
CA ARG A 419 -10.88 -19.66 -4.65
C ARG A 419 -9.72 -18.81 -5.24
N PRO A 420 -8.65 -18.58 -4.47
CA PRO A 420 -7.44 -17.91 -4.97
C PRO A 420 -6.87 -18.49 -6.27
N GLU A 421 -7.00 -19.81 -6.46
CA GLU A 421 -6.49 -20.53 -7.63
C GLU A 421 -7.36 -20.35 -8.88
N GLY A 422 -8.61 -19.91 -8.75
CA GLY A 422 -9.59 -19.87 -9.85
C GLY A 422 -10.98 -20.35 -9.41
N PRO A 423 -11.89 -20.69 -10.35
CA PRO A 423 -13.16 -21.29 -9.99
C PRO A 423 -12.92 -22.69 -9.42
N ALA A 424 -13.46 -22.97 -8.24
CA ALA A 424 -13.44 -24.32 -7.68
C ALA A 424 -14.58 -25.18 -8.23
N CYS A 425 -15.63 -24.53 -8.75
CA CYS A 425 -16.68 -25.13 -9.56
C CYS A 425 -17.35 -24.05 -10.41
N LEU A 426 -17.92 -24.46 -11.56
CA LEU A 426 -18.46 -23.55 -12.59
C LEU A 426 -19.74 -24.15 -13.17
N SER A 427 -20.82 -23.36 -13.24
CA SER A 427 -22.14 -23.76 -13.74
C SER A 427 -22.33 -23.35 -15.19
N HIS A 428 -21.95 -22.11 -15.54
CA HIS A 428 -22.06 -21.60 -16.90
C HIS A 428 -21.02 -20.53 -17.21
N TRP A 429 -20.77 -20.30 -18.50
CA TRP A 429 -19.97 -19.17 -18.96
C TRP A 429 -20.73 -17.85 -18.80
N ARG A 430 -20.02 -16.81 -18.35
CA ARG A 430 -20.54 -15.43 -18.32
C ARG A 430 -20.74 -14.85 -19.72
N TRP A 431 -19.85 -15.18 -20.65
CA TRP A 431 -19.96 -14.83 -22.07
C TRP A 431 -19.76 -16.08 -22.91
N GLN A 432 -20.80 -16.50 -23.62
CA GLN A 432 -20.79 -17.78 -24.36
C GLN A 432 -19.74 -17.84 -25.47
N HIS A 433 -19.35 -16.69 -26.03
CA HIS A 433 -18.29 -16.62 -27.05
C HIS A 433 -16.87 -16.57 -26.48
N LEU A 434 -16.72 -16.34 -25.16
CA LEU A 434 -15.44 -16.35 -24.45
C LEU A 434 -15.30 -17.67 -23.69
N GLU A 435 -15.30 -18.78 -24.43
CA GLU A 435 -15.12 -20.11 -23.83
C GLU A 435 -13.68 -20.29 -23.36
N ALA A 436 -13.50 -20.82 -22.15
CA ALA A 436 -12.19 -21.08 -21.58
C ALA A 436 -11.76 -22.54 -21.87
N PRO A 437 -10.88 -22.80 -22.86
CA PRO A 437 -10.57 -24.17 -23.29
C PRO A 437 -9.85 -25.02 -22.24
N CYS A 438 -9.30 -24.36 -21.21
CA CYS A 438 -8.68 -24.98 -20.04
C CYS A 438 -9.70 -25.65 -19.11
N VAL A 439 -10.97 -25.25 -19.16
CA VAL A 439 -12.06 -25.79 -18.35
C VAL A 439 -13.05 -26.44 -19.32
N GLN A 440 -13.18 -27.76 -19.25
CA GLN A 440 -14.28 -28.42 -19.93
C GLN A 440 -15.54 -28.15 -19.13
N LEU A 441 -16.38 -27.22 -19.60
CA LEU A 441 -17.75 -27.07 -19.11
C LEU A 441 -18.62 -28.06 -19.88
N ASN A 442 -18.90 -29.22 -19.27
CA ASN A 442 -19.92 -30.11 -19.81
C ASN A 442 -21.26 -29.66 -19.24
N GLU A 443 -22.29 -29.56 -20.07
CA GLU A 443 -23.65 -29.27 -19.59
C GLU A 443 -24.03 -30.30 -18.51
N PRO A 444 -24.65 -29.87 -17.39
CA PRO A 444 -25.11 -30.80 -16.36
C PRO A 444 -26.08 -31.81 -16.96
N LYS A 445 -25.78 -33.10 -16.84
CA LYS A 445 -26.64 -34.20 -17.28
C LYS A 445 -27.47 -34.69 -16.11
N TYR A 446 -28.76 -34.39 -16.11
CA TYR A 446 -29.66 -34.82 -15.05
C TYR A 446 -30.15 -36.26 -15.25
N ASP A 447 -30.14 -37.07 -14.19
CA ASP A 447 -30.91 -38.32 -14.17
C ASP A 447 -32.42 -38.05 -14.02
N GLN A 448 -33.22 -39.11 -14.10
CA GLN A 448 -34.67 -39.06 -13.90
C GLN A 448 -35.12 -38.54 -12.52
N ASN A 449 -34.20 -38.41 -11.55
CA ASN A 449 -34.44 -37.88 -10.21
C ASN A 449 -33.93 -36.43 -10.06
N GLY A 450 -33.36 -35.83 -11.12
CA GLY A 450 -32.81 -34.48 -11.09
C GLY A 450 -31.38 -34.39 -10.53
N HIS A 451 -30.63 -35.50 -10.41
CA HIS A 451 -29.23 -35.46 -9.98
C HIS A 451 -28.27 -35.32 -11.16
N ILE A 452 -27.20 -34.53 -11.00
CA ILE A 452 -26.14 -34.40 -12.00
C ILE A 452 -25.32 -35.70 -12.08
N THR A 453 -25.27 -36.31 -13.27
CA THR A 453 -24.62 -37.61 -13.54
C THR A 453 -23.25 -37.51 -14.18
N ASN A 454 -22.82 -36.31 -14.57
CA ASN A 454 -21.49 -36.05 -15.15
C ASN A 454 -20.62 -35.14 -14.27
N ASP A 455 -20.90 -35.13 -12.98
CA ASP A 455 -20.08 -34.43 -11.98
C ASP A 455 -18.85 -35.26 -11.60
N CYS A 456 -17.67 -34.63 -11.60
CA CYS A 456 -16.42 -35.28 -11.16
C CYS A 456 -16.44 -35.78 -9.71
N ARG A 457 -17.32 -35.26 -8.84
CA ARG A 457 -17.48 -35.78 -7.46
C ARG A 457 -17.97 -37.21 -7.43
N LEU A 458 -18.87 -37.55 -8.34
CA LEU A 458 -19.49 -38.88 -8.40
C LEU A 458 -18.70 -39.83 -9.30
N TYR A 459 -18.01 -39.28 -10.31
CA TYR A 459 -17.30 -40.07 -11.33
C TYR A 459 -15.89 -39.51 -11.62
N PRO A 460 -14.97 -39.52 -10.64
CA PRO A 460 -13.67 -38.83 -10.75
C PRO A 460 -12.73 -39.42 -11.81
N THR A 461 -13.00 -40.63 -12.28
CA THR A 461 -12.22 -41.33 -13.31
C THR A 461 -12.85 -41.27 -14.69
N MET A 462 -14.04 -40.66 -14.85
CA MET A 462 -14.67 -40.55 -16.15
C MET A 462 -13.97 -39.49 -17.01
N PRO A 463 -13.61 -39.82 -18.27
CA PRO A 463 -13.17 -38.81 -19.23
C PRO A 463 -14.30 -37.78 -19.41
N ARG A 464 -13.97 -36.48 -19.29
CA ARG A 464 -14.91 -35.36 -19.47
C ARG A 464 -16.01 -35.27 -18.38
N CYS A 465 -15.66 -35.46 -17.12
CA CYS A 465 -16.47 -34.91 -16.02
C CYS A 465 -16.07 -33.44 -15.78
N SER A 466 -16.98 -32.64 -15.22
CA SER A 466 -16.71 -31.24 -14.83
C SER A 466 -16.96 -31.02 -13.34
N GLN A 467 -16.24 -30.08 -12.73
CA GLN A 467 -16.54 -29.62 -11.36
C GLN A 467 -17.70 -28.61 -11.44
N ILE A 468 -18.93 -29.11 -11.40
CA ILE A 468 -20.16 -28.33 -11.54
C ILE A 468 -20.76 -28.11 -10.16
N CYS A 469 -21.32 -26.93 -9.92
CA CYS A 469 -22.13 -26.63 -8.75
C CYS A 469 -23.26 -25.70 -9.16
N ASP A 470 -24.45 -25.87 -8.60
CA ASP A 470 -25.63 -25.07 -8.96
C ASP A 470 -25.98 -24.05 -7.86
N SER A 471 -25.22 -24.01 -6.76
CA SER A 471 -25.43 -23.07 -5.65
C SER A 471 -24.16 -22.78 -4.86
N ALA A 472 -24.16 -21.65 -4.14
CA ALA A 472 -23.09 -21.32 -3.19
C ALA A 472 -22.97 -22.33 -2.04
N GLN A 473 -24.08 -22.94 -1.60
CA GLN A 473 -24.04 -23.96 -0.55
C GLN A 473 -23.22 -25.16 -1.00
N GLU A 474 -23.49 -25.64 -2.21
CA GLU A 474 -22.75 -26.75 -2.81
C GLU A 474 -21.29 -26.39 -3.07
N ALA A 475 -21.05 -25.22 -3.66
CA ALA A 475 -19.71 -24.69 -3.90
C ALA A 475 -18.88 -24.58 -2.62
N LYS A 476 -19.50 -24.20 -1.50
CA LYS A 476 -18.86 -24.13 -0.18
C LYS A 476 -18.61 -25.52 0.41
N GLN A 477 -19.63 -26.38 0.42
CA GLN A 477 -19.57 -27.67 1.12
C GLN A 477 -18.64 -28.67 0.43
N HIS A 478 -18.67 -28.73 -0.90
CA HIS A 478 -17.93 -29.74 -1.67
C HIS A 478 -16.64 -29.19 -2.26
N TYR A 479 -16.65 -27.90 -2.62
CA TYR A 479 -15.53 -27.27 -3.31
C TYR A 479 -14.90 -26.16 -2.49
N GLN A 480 -15.20 -26.03 -1.19
CA GLN A 480 -14.61 -25.04 -0.25
C GLN A 480 -14.43 -23.64 -0.86
N SER A 481 -15.36 -23.24 -1.73
CA SER A 481 -15.36 -21.93 -2.37
C SER A 481 -15.60 -20.87 -1.31
N ILE A 482 -14.91 -19.74 -1.44
CA ILE A 482 -14.94 -18.67 -0.44
C ILE A 482 -15.69 -17.42 -0.90
N VAL A 483 -15.73 -17.21 -2.22
CA VAL A 483 -16.46 -16.14 -2.91
C VAL A 483 -17.32 -16.76 -3.99
N PHE A 484 -18.47 -16.17 -4.27
CA PHE A 484 -19.46 -16.69 -5.22
C PHE A 484 -20.00 -15.55 -6.06
N ASN A 485 -20.57 -15.89 -7.22
CA ASN A 485 -21.40 -14.93 -7.93
C ASN A 485 -22.51 -15.56 -8.76
N GLU A 486 -23.50 -14.73 -9.05
CA GLU A 486 -24.44 -14.91 -10.15
C GLU A 486 -24.07 -14.01 -11.33
N SER A 487 -24.37 -14.46 -12.54
CA SER A 487 -24.29 -13.63 -13.73
C SER A 487 -25.24 -14.11 -14.81
N LYS A 488 -25.42 -13.28 -15.84
CA LYS A 488 -26.06 -13.69 -17.08
C LYS A 488 -25.10 -14.51 -17.94
N SER A 489 -25.61 -15.54 -18.59
CA SER A 489 -24.89 -16.18 -19.70
C SER A 489 -25.11 -15.36 -20.98
N ASN A 490 -24.24 -14.38 -21.22
CA ASN A 490 -24.38 -13.40 -22.28
C ASN A 490 -24.05 -14.00 -23.66
N GLN A 491 -24.87 -13.66 -24.65
CA GLN A 491 -24.60 -13.87 -26.07
C GLN A 491 -24.21 -12.53 -26.70
N LEU A 492 -23.38 -12.58 -27.76
CA LEU A 492 -23.21 -11.37 -28.59
C LEU A 492 -24.58 -10.96 -29.15
N PRO A 493 -24.84 -9.65 -29.31
CA PRO A 493 -26.00 -9.20 -30.08
C PRO A 493 -25.97 -9.90 -31.44
N GLN A 494 -27.06 -10.57 -31.81
CA GLN A 494 -27.20 -11.06 -33.17
C GLN A 494 -27.15 -9.84 -34.10
N PRO A 495 -26.31 -9.86 -35.16
CA PRO A 495 -26.11 -8.72 -36.05
C PRO A 495 -27.39 -8.27 -36.76
#